data_AF-A0A1E3X2M4-F1
#
_entry.id   AF-A0A1E3X2M4-F1
#
_cell.length_a   1.000
_cell.length_b   1.000
_cell.length_c   1.000
_cell.angle_alpha   90.00
_cell.angle_beta   90.00
_cell.angle_gamma   90.00
#
_symmetry.space_group_name_H-M   'P 1'
#
loop_
_entity.id
_entity.type
_entity.pdbx_description
1 polymer ?
#
loop_
_entity_poly.entity_id
_entity_poly.type
_entity_poly.pdbx_seq_one_letter_code
_entity_poly.pdbx_strand_id
1 'polypeptide(L)'
;MLNLTPQQLIQFTQERGFLRNEFEKAMRLICVLKEITRHLLLQRCFVLKGGTALNLFVYDLPRLSVDVDLNYIKAVDKAQMKNDREEIAQIIPSLFTPYYDVKPSKEEYALLQYEFRYKTLSGGSDKLKMDINFLHRLPVIPTVQSTFDKFGQSVTFSLMGQEELLAGKVVALLSRYTPRDLYDIYQTSLSKPRFNSRLFRSLIFYYGLISHKPIAELFHLTFEQISEYDIRRHLHPMLVRGQFPERDMMVKKAQEFITPFLSCSEDEASAIDSFESRGDLDGETLFPQDELRKRILESPALAWRCEQIMRKIEMAV
;
A
#
# COMPACT_ATOMS: atom_id res chain seq x y z
N MET A 1 15.16 -10.66 -17.42
CA MET A 1 14.52 -9.67 -16.51
C MET A 1 15.18 -9.62 -15.14
N LEU A 2 15.37 -10.73 -14.42
CA LEU A 2 16.26 -10.73 -13.25
C LEU A 2 17.72 -10.69 -13.72
N ASN A 3 18.47 -9.66 -13.35
CA ASN A 3 19.90 -9.54 -13.69
C ASN A 3 20.78 -9.90 -12.48
N LEU A 4 20.57 -11.10 -11.93
CA LEU A 4 21.38 -11.66 -10.85
C LEU A 4 21.71 -13.12 -11.15
N THR A 5 22.96 -13.52 -10.95
CA THR A 5 23.37 -14.92 -11.04
C THR A 5 22.98 -15.68 -9.76
N PRO A 6 22.89 -17.03 -9.80
CA PRO A 6 22.71 -17.82 -8.59
C PRO A 6 23.77 -17.56 -7.51
N GLN A 7 25.01 -17.28 -7.90
CA GLN A 7 26.11 -16.95 -6.98
C GLN A 7 25.90 -15.60 -6.31
N GLN A 8 25.54 -14.55 -7.06
CA GLN A 8 25.23 -13.23 -6.50
C GLN A 8 24.04 -13.30 -5.53
N LEU A 9 23.01 -14.08 -5.87
CA LEU A 9 21.86 -14.29 -5.01
C LEU A 9 22.25 -14.94 -3.68
N ILE A 10 23.10 -15.98 -3.72
CA ILE A 10 23.63 -16.63 -2.51
C ILE A 10 24.45 -15.64 -1.69
N GLN A 11 25.35 -14.89 -2.33
CA GLN A 11 26.17 -13.90 -1.65
C GLN A 11 25.31 -12.86 -0.92
N PHE A 12 24.39 -12.18 -1.61
CA PHE A 12 23.56 -11.14 -0.99
C PHE A 12 22.65 -11.67 0.11
N THR A 13 22.13 -12.89 -0.04
CA THR A 13 21.28 -13.52 0.98
C THR A 13 22.07 -13.95 2.22
N GLN A 14 23.34 -14.35 2.06
CA GLN A 14 24.25 -14.61 3.18
C GLN A 14 24.65 -13.31 3.89
N GLU A 15 24.97 -12.26 3.14
CA GLU A 15 25.35 -10.95 3.69
C GLU A 15 24.20 -10.28 4.46
N ARG A 16 22.97 -10.33 3.92
CA ARG A 16 21.81 -9.67 4.54
C ARG A 16 20.97 -10.58 5.43
N GLY A 17 21.15 -11.89 5.35
CA GLY A 17 20.43 -12.87 6.16
C GLY A 17 18.97 -13.13 5.76
N PHE A 18 18.54 -12.74 4.55
CA PHE A 18 17.19 -13.02 4.06
C PHE A 18 17.02 -14.43 3.49
N LEU A 19 15.78 -14.94 3.46
CA LEU A 19 15.48 -16.19 2.74
C LEU A 19 15.70 -16.03 1.23
N ARG A 20 16.39 -17.00 0.63
CA ARG A 20 16.80 -16.95 -0.78
C ARG A 20 15.64 -16.72 -1.76
N ASN A 21 14.56 -17.50 -1.64
CA ASN A 21 13.43 -17.38 -2.57
C ASN A 21 12.71 -16.04 -2.43
N GLU A 22 12.53 -15.56 -1.20
CA GLU A 22 11.86 -14.28 -0.93
C GLU A 22 12.72 -13.09 -1.38
N PHE A 23 14.03 -13.19 -1.20
CA PHE A 23 14.96 -12.19 -1.72
C PHE A 23 14.98 -12.18 -3.24
N GLU A 24 15.01 -13.34 -3.91
CA GLU A 24 14.88 -13.43 -5.37
C GLU A 24 13.60 -12.76 -5.85
N LYS A 25 12.48 -13.02 -5.16
CA LYS A 25 11.18 -12.42 -5.44
C LYS A 25 11.21 -10.90 -5.32
N ALA A 26 11.79 -10.36 -4.24
CA ALA A 26 11.98 -8.92 -4.09
C ALA A 26 12.85 -8.31 -5.20
N MET A 27 13.91 -9.01 -5.64
CA MET A 27 14.74 -8.55 -6.75
C MET A 27 13.99 -8.54 -8.08
N ARG A 28 13.18 -9.57 -8.35
CA ARG A 28 12.31 -9.60 -9.54
C ARG A 28 11.27 -8.50 -9.52
N LEU A 29 10.71 -8.18 -8.35
CA LEU A 29 9.82 -7.04 -8.15
C LEU A 29 10.49 -5.73 -8.57
N ILE A 30 11.75 -5.51 -8.16
CA ILE A 30 12.50 -4.31 -8.56
C ILE A 30 12.67 -4.26 -10.08
N CYS A 31 12.93 -5.41 -10.73
CA CYS A 31 12.99 -5.47 -12.18
C CYS A 31 11.63 -5.13 -12.83
N VAL A 32 10.49 -5.55 -12.23
CA VAL A 32 9.14 -5.17 -12.71
C VAL A 32 8.98 -3.65 -12.68
N LEU A 33 9.33 -3.01 -11.56
CA LEU A 33 9.27 -1.55 -11.44
C LEU A 33 10.17 -0.87 -12.49
N LYS A 34 11.37 -1.40 -12.72
CA LYS A 34 12.30 -0.88 -13.72
C LYS A 34 11.74 -0.93 -15.15
N GLU A 35 11.12 -2.03 -15.54
CA GLU A 35 10.49 -2.13 -16.87
C GLU A 35 9.30 -1.18 -17.01
N ILE A 36 8.50 -0.97 -15.96
CA ILE A 36 7.45 0.06 -15.95
C ILE A 36 8.04 1.44 -16.21
N THR A 37 9.15 1.81 -15.56
CA THR A 37 9.79 3.13 -15.74
C THR A 37 10.42 3.32 -17.12
N ARG A 38 10.74 2.24 -17.83
CA ARG A 38 11.29 2.28 -19.19
C ARG A 38 10.22 2.43 -20.25
N HIS A 39 8.98 2.06 -19.95
CA HIS A 39 7.87 2.15 -20.90
C HIS A 39 7.36 3.60 -20.99
N LEU A 40 7.37 4.16 -22.21
CA LEU A 40 7.09 5.58 -22.46
C LEU A 40 5.79 6.07 -21.82
N LEU A 41 4.72 5.27 -21.93
CA LEU A 41 3.41 5.57 -21.36
C LEU A 41 3.35 5.30 -19.84
N LEU A 42 3.74 4.11 -19.39
CA LEU A 42 3.55 3.68 -18.00
C LEU A 42 4.37 4.48 -16.98
N GLN A 43 5.54 4.99 -17.37
CA GLN A 43 6.43 5.72 -16.46
C GLN A 43 5.78 6.96 -15.80
N ARG A 44 4.69 7.49 -16.40
CA ARG A 44 3.94 8.65 -15.88
C ARG A 44 2.58 8.28 -15.30
N CYS A 45 2.20 7.00 -15.37
CA CYS A 45 0.88 6.56 -14.98
C CYS A 45 0.75 6.28 -13.49
N PHE A 46 1.84 5.93 -12.81
CA PHE A 46 1.72 5.27 -11.51
C PHE A 46 2.52 5.94 -10.40
N VAL A 47 2.01 5.77 -9.20
CA VAL A 47 2.77 5.90 -7.94
C VAL A 47 2.75 4.58 -7.20
N LEU A 48 3.87 4.25 -6.57
CA LEU A 48 4.01 3.08 -5.72
C LEU A 48 3.45 3.39 -4.33
N LYS A 49 2.69 2.44 -3.79
CA LYS A 49 2.12 2.50 -2.43
C LYS A 49 2.47 1.26 -1.61
N GLY A 50 1.90 1.21 -0.40
CA GLY A 50 1.88 -0.01 0.40
C GLY A 50 3.23 -0.39 0.99
N GLY A 51 3.39 -1.68 1.29
CA GLY A 51 4.57 -2.19 2.00
C GLY A 51 5.85 -2.07 1.19
N THR A 52 5.76 -2.16 -0.13
CA THR A 52 6.91 -2.05 -1.03
C THR A 52 7.46 -0.64 -1.07
N ALA A 53 6.63 0.40 -1.26
CA ALA A 53 7.08 1.79 -1.16
C ALA A 53 7.79 2.05 0.18
N LEU A 54 7.15 1.62 1.27
CA LEU A 54 7.64 1.87 2.62
C LEU A 54 8.96 1.12 2.91
N ASN A 55 9.00 -0.20 2.70
CA ASN A 55 10.17 -1.00 3.11
C ASN A 55 11.34 -0.91 2.13
N LEU A 56 11.08 -0.72 0.83
CA LEU A 56 12.13 -0.70 -0.18
C LEU A 56 12.75 0.69 -0.35
N PHE A 57 11.94 1.75 -0.33
CA PHE A 57 12.40 3.10 -0.67
C PHE A 57 12.46 4.07 0.51
N VAL A 58 11.59 3.92 1.52
CA VAL A 58 11.59 4.82 2.70
C VAL A 58 12.49 4.26 3.80
N TYR A 59 12.42 2.96 4.02
CA TYR A 59 13.27 2.26 4.99
C TYR A 59 14.42 1.52 4.32
N ASP A 60 15.46 1.19 5.09
CA ASP A 60 16.59 0.37 4.65
C ASP A 60 16.25 -1.13 4.68
N LEU A 61 15.17 -1.53 4.00
CA LEU A 61 14.75 -2.94 3.89
C LEU A 61 14.68 -3.70 5.23
N PRO A 62 13.95 -3.22 6.26
CA PRO A 62 13.83 -3.95 7.52
C PRO A 62 13.10 -5.29 7.37
N ARG A 63 12.24 -5.39 6.35
CA ARG A 63 11.69 -6.65 5.84
C ARG A 63 11.58 -6.60 4.32
N LEU A 64 11.55 -7.77 3.68
CA LEU A 64 11.21 -7.90 2.27
C LEU A 64 9.73 -7.57 2.03
N SER A 65 9.47 -6.96 0.87
CA SER A 65 8.13 -6.82 0.31
C SER A 65 8.12 -7.42 -1.10
N VAL A 66 7.03 -8.12 -1.42
CA VAL A 66 6.97 -9.05 -2.56
C VAL A 66 5.73 -8.87 -3.43
N ASP A 67 4.97 -7.80 -3.18
CA ASP A 67 3.76 -7.43 -3.89
C ASP A 67 3.94 -6.02 -4.49
N VAL A 68 3.48 -5.79 -5.72
CA VAL A 68 3.54 -4.47 -6.38
C VAL A 68 2.18 -3.79 -6.27
N ASP A 69 2.07 -2.81 -5.38
CA ASP A 69 0.87 -2.01 -5.20
C ASP A 69 1.02 -0.64 -5.89
N LEU A 70 0.21 -0.37 -6.91
CA LEU A 70 0.23 0.89 -7.66
C LEU A 70 -1.11 1.61 -7.56
N ASN A 71 -1.07 2.95 -7.49
CA ASN A 71 -2.19 3.79 -7.85
C ASN A 71 -1.94 4.39 -9.22
N TYR A 72 -2.92 4.33 -10.11
CA TYR A 72 -2.95 5.14 -11.33
C TYR A 72 -3.19 6.60 -10.96
N ILE A 73 -2.39 7.55 -11.47
CA ILE A 73 -2.50 8.98 -11.12
C ILE A 73 -2.42 9.93 -12.33
N LYS A 74 -2.44 9.40 -13.56
CA LYS A 74 -2.26 10.23 -14.77
C LYS A 74 -3.44 11.16 -15.05
N ALA A 75 -4.66 10.76 -14.70
CA ALA A 75 -5.85 11.60 -14.84
C ALA A 75 -6.85 11.38 -13.70
N VAL A 76 -7.43 12.46 -13.17
CA VAL A 76 -8.54 12.38 -12.20
C VAL A 76 -9.87 12.11 -12.92
N ASP A 77 -10.03 12.63 -14.14
CA ASP A 77 -11.22 12.44 -14.96
C ASP A 77 -11.52 10.94 -15.19
N LYS A 78 -12.79 10.59 -15.07
CA LYS A 78 -13.26 9.21 -15.12
C LYS A 78 -13.21 8.63 -16.54
N ALA A 79 -13.48 9.44 -17.57
CA ALA A 79 -13.47 8.97 -18.96
C ALA A 79 -12.03 8.73 -19.43
N GLN A 80 -11.13 9.69 -19.17
CA GLN A 80 -9.71 9.53 -19.47
C GLN A 80 -9.09 8.35 -18.73
N MET A 81 -9.41 8.18 -17.43
CA MET A 81 -8.93 7.05 -16.65
C MET A 81 -9.38 5.71 -17.26
N LYS A 82 -10.62 5.59 -17.74
CA LYS A 82 -11.12 4.36 -18.37
C LYS A 82 -10.35 4.03 -19.66
N ASN A 83 -10.15 5.03 -20.52
CA ASN A 83 -9.37 4.86 -21.74
C ASN A 83 -7.93 4.42 -21.43
N ASP A 84 -7.28 5.09 -20.47
CA ASP A 84 -5.94 4.72 -20.01
C ASP A 84 -5.91 3.31 -19.39
N ARG A 85 -6.94 2.90 -18.65
CA ARG A 85 -7.06 1.56 -18.06
C ARG A 85 -7.09 0.48 -19.13
N GLU A 86 -7.87 0.68 -20.20
CA GLU A 86 -7.95 -0.26 -21.33
C GLU A 86 -6.59 -0.41 -22.03
N GLU A 87 -5.89 0.71 -22.26
CA GLU A 87 -4.56 0.71 -22.84
C GLU A 87 -3.54 0.00 -21.92
N ILE A 88 -3.54 0.32 -20.61
CA ILE A 88 -2.70 -0.32 -19.60
C ILE A 88 -2.97 -1.83 -19.54
N ALA A 89 -4.23 -2.25 -19.64
CA ALA A 89 -4.62 -3.66 -19.58
C ALA A 89 -4.04 -4.48 -20.74
N GLN A 90 -3.77 -3.85 -21.88
CA GLN A 90 -3.11 -4.46 -23.04
C GLN A 90 -1.57 -4.40 -22.91
N ILE A 91 -1.03 -3.27 -22.46
CA ILE A 91 0.41 -3.05 -22.35
C ILE A 91 1.04 -3.99 -21.32
N ILE A 92 0.47 -4.13 -20.12
CA ILE A 92 1.10 -4.87 -19.02
C ILE A 92 1.38 -6.34 -19.41
N PRO A 93 0.41 -7.13 -19.89
CA PRO A 93 0.70 -8.50 -20.35
C PRO A 93 1.73 -8.56 -21.47
N SER A 94 1.63 -7.66 -22.47
CA SER A 94 2.54 -7.62 -23.61
C SER A 94 4.00 -7.36 -23.18
N LEU A 95 4.20 -6.42 -22.25
CA LEU A 95 5.51 -6.04 -21.73
C LEU A 95 6.19 -7.17 -20.95
N PHE A 96 5.42 -8.03 -20.27
CA PHE A 96 5.95 -8.99 -19.30
C PHE A 96 5.87 -10.47 -19.72
N THR A 97 5.09 -10.82 -20.75
CA THR A 97 5.00 -12.20 -21.29
C THR A 97 6.35 -12.78 -21.76
N PRO A 98 7.33 -11.99 -22.26
CA PRO A 98 8.67 -12.53 -22.56
C PRO A 98 9.42 -13.08 -21.34
N TYR A 99 8.99 -12.74 -20.12
CA TYR A 99 9.71 -13.06 -18.88
C TYR A 99 8.90 -13.89 -17.88
N TYR A 100 7.58 -13.89 -18.00
CA TYR A 100 6.65 -14.51 -17.06
C TYR A 100 5.46 -15.15 -17.77
N ASP A 101 4.86 -16.16 -17.13
CA ASP A 101 3.48 -16.56 -17.41
C ASP A 101 2.55 -15.57 -16.69
N VAL A 102 2.05 -14.58 -17.43
CA VAL A 102 1.23 -13.47 -16.92
C VAL A 102 -0.24 -13.87 -16.96
N LYS A 103 -0.90 -13.88 -15.79
CA LYS A 103 -2.34 -14.17 -15.68
C LYS A 103 -3.08 -13.00 -15.06
N PRO A 104 -4.14 -12.47 -15.71
CA PRO A 104 -5.10 -11.64 -14.99
C PRO A 104 -5.76 -12.53 -13.92
N SER A 105 -5.84 -12.01 -12.69
CA SER A 105 -6.38 -12.75 -11.55
C SER A 105 -7.67 -12.16 -11.02
N LYS A 106 -7.88 -10.86 -11.25
CA LYS A 106 -9.11 -10.14 -10.93
C LYS A 106 -9.22 -8.94 -11.85
N GLU A 107 -10.40 -8.76 -12.42
CA GLU A 107 -10.76 -7.55 -13.15
C GLU A 107 -12.05 -6.98 -12.53
N GLU A 108 -11.88 -6.03 -11.61
CA GLU A 108 -12.99 -5.28 -11.05
C GLU A 108 -12.99 -3.86 -11.61
N TYR A 109 -14.10 -3.15 -11.40
CA TYR A 109 -14.33 -1.80 -11.93
C TYR A 109 -13.15 -0.83 -11.68
N ALA A 110 -12.50 -0.94 -10.51
CA ALA A 110 -11.43 -0.04 -10.10
C ALA A 110 -10.06 -0.71 -9.87
N LEU A 111 -9.91 -2.01 -10.19
CA LEU A 111 -8.70 -2.78 -9.90
C LEU A 111 -8.33 -3.67 -11.09
N LEU A 112 -7.09 -3.56 -11.54
CA LEU A 112 -6.45 -4.58 -12.38
C LEU A 112 -5.49 -5.37 -11.51
N GLN A 113 -5.58 -6.71 -11.57
CA GLN A 113 -4.72 -7.59 -10.80
C GLN A 113 -4.04 -8.64 -11.67
N TYR A 114 -2.72 -8.73 -11.57
CA TYR A 114 -1.89 -9.67 -12.33
C TYR A 114 -1.07 -10.60 -11.43
N GLU A 115 -0.95 -11.85 -11.84
CA GLU A 115 0.07 -12.78 -11.33
C GLU A 115 1.14 -13.02 -12.40
N PHE A 116 2.41 -12.76 -12.06
CA PHE A 116 3.56 -13.03 -12.90
C PHE A 116 4.25 -14.30 -12.40
N ARG A 117 3.98 -15.45 -13.03
CA ARG A 117 4.56 -16.73 -12.63
C ARG A 117 5.92 -16.94 -13.28
N TYR A 118 6.89 -17.42 -12.50
CA TYR A 118 8.26 -17.69 -12.96
C TYR A 118 8.84 -18.95 -12.31
N LYS A 119 9.92 -19.45 -12.94
CA LYS A 119 10.84 -20.41 -12.32
C LYS A 119 11.90 -19.66 -11.52
N THR A 120 12.05 -20.06 -10.26
CA THR A 120 13.10 -19.57 -9.36
C THR A 120 14.47 -20.04 -9.83
N LEU A 121 15.54 -19.36 -9.40
CA LEU A 121 16.92 -19.79 -9.70
C LEU A 121 17.29 -21.12 -9.01
N SER A 122 16.47 -21.61 -8.08
CA SER A 122 16.61 -22.93 -7.45
C SER A 122 15.80 -24.02 -8.15
N GLY A 123 15.09 -23.72 -9.25
CA GLY A 123 14.32 -24.68 -10.05
C GLY A 123 12.86 -24.85 -9.62
N GLY A 124 12.45 -24.29 -8.48
CA GLY A 124 11.04 -24.22 -8.06
C GLY A 124 10.22 -23.20 -8.87
N SER A 125 8.92 -23.10 -8.58
CA SER A 125 8.03 -22.08 -9.15
C SER A 125 7.53 -21.11 -8.10
N ASP A 126 7.39 -19.85 -8.47
CA ASP A 126 6.81 -18.80 -7.61
C ASP A 126 6.08 -17.77 -8.49
N LYS A 127 5.44 -16.77 -7.86
CA LYS A 127 4.69 -15.71 -8.54
C LYS A 127 4.85 -14.36 -7.85
N LEU A 128 4.94 -13.29 -8.64
CA LEU A 128 4.75 -11.92 -8.17
C LEU A 128 3.30 -11.50 -8.39
N LYS A 129 2.80 -10.61 -7.53
CA LYS A 129 1.50 -9.97 -7.70
C LYS A 129 1.66 -8.50 -8.02
N MET A 130 0.83 -7.98 -8.90
CA MET A 130 0.67 -6.55 -9.13
C MET A 130 -0.80 -6.17 -9.09
N ASP A 131 -1.08 -5.15 -8.29
CA ASP A 131 -2.40 -4.59 -8.08
C ASP A 131 -2.33 -3.12 -8.52
N ILE A 132 -3.11 -2.75 -9.55
CA ILE A 132 -3.21 -1.37 -10.05
C ILE A 132 -4.59 -0.84 -9.69
N ASN A 133 -4.63 0.11 -8.76
CA ASN A 133 -5.85 0.75 -8.30
C ASN A 133 -6.12 2.03 -9.09
N PHE A 134 -7.33 2.15 -9.63
CA PHE A 134 -7.80 3.29 -10.42
C PHE A 134 -8.78 4.18 -9.64
N LEU A 135 -9.14 3.81 -8.41
CA LEU A 135 -10.02 4.60 -7.55
C LEU A 135 -9.24 5.68 -6.80
N HIS A 136 -8.12 5.31 -6.18
CA HIS A 136 -7.25 6.21 -5.42
C HIS A 136 -6.31 7.00 -6.34
N ARG A 137 -6.87 7.62 -7.39
CA ARG A 137 -6.12 8.26 -8.48
C ARG A 137 -5.79 9.73 -8.31
N LEU A 138 -6.06 10.26 -7.12
CA LEU A 138 -5.65 11.60 -6.70
C LEU A 138 -4.88 11.46 -5.38
N PRO A 139 -3.53 11.54 -5.40
CA PRO A 139 -2.75 11.70 -4.19
C PRO A 139 -3.18 12.98 -3.47
N VAL A 140 -3.45 12.87 -2.17
CA VAL A 140 -3.96 14.00 -1.37
C VAL A 140 -2.81 14.95 -1.00
N ILE A 141 -1.59 14.42 -0.88
CA ILE A 141 -0.36 15.21 -0.73
C ILE A 141 0.60 14.95 -1.91
N PRO A 142 1.58 15.84 -2.15
CA PRO A 142 2.53 15.66 -3.25
C PRO A 142 3.26 14.32 -3.20
N THR A 143 3.47 13.74 -4.38
CA THR A 143 4.26 12.52 -4.56
C THR A 143 5.75 12.81 -4.43
N VAL A 144 6.54 11.79 -4.12
CA VAL A 144 7.99 11.92 -3.93
C VAL A 144 8.72 10.95 -4.84
N GLN A 145 9.72 11.43 -5.58
CA GLN A 145 10.64 10.56 -6.30
C GLN A 145 11.67 9.99 -5.33
N SER A 146 11.87 8.68 -5.37
CA SER A 146 12.91 8.01 -4.58
C SER A 146 13.63 6.96 -5.40
N THR A 147 14.89 6.72 -5.07
CA THR A 147 15.75 5.77 -5.75
C THR A 147 16.12 4.63 -4.80
N PHE A 148 15.84 3.41 -5.25
CA PHE A 148 16.45 2.23 -4.68
C PHE A 148 17.74 1.94 -5.46
N ASP A 149 18.88 1.78 -4.78
CA ASP A 149 20.16 1.43 -5.40
C ASP A 149 20.99 0.51 -4.49
N LYS A 150 20.69 -0.78 -4.53
CA LYS A 150 21.36 -1.83 -3.74
C LYS A 150 21.38 -3.14 -4.50
N PHE A 151 22.31 -4.04 -4.14
CA PHE A 151 22.40 -5.40 -4.70
C PHE A 151 22.57 -5.43 -6.23
N GLY A 152 23.23 -4.40 -6.80
CA GLY A 152 23.38 -4.25 -8.25
C GLY A 152 22.06 -3.95 -8.99
N GLN A 153 21.01 -3.56 -8.28
CA GLN A 153 19.74 -3.13 -8.85
C GLN A 153 19.51 -1.66 -8.50
N SER A 154 19.17 -0.87 -9.52
CA SER A 154 18.81 0.54 -9.36
C SER A 154 17.52 0.87 -10.11
N VAL A 155 16.59 1.55 -9.42
CA VAL A 155 15.33 2.06 -9.97
C VAL A 155 14.91 3.32 -9.22
N THR A 156 14.51 4.35 -9.97
CA THR A 156 13.84 5.55 -9.45
C THR A 156 12.36 5.47 -9.76
N PHE A 157 11.50 5.67 -8.76
CA PHE A 157 10.05 5.55 -8.93
C PHE A 157 9.31 6.63 -8.13
N SER A 158 8.12 7.01 -8.62
CA SER A 158 7.22 7.94 -7.94
C SER A 158 6.50 7.24 -6.79
N LEU A 159 6.60 7.76 -5.57
CA LEU A 159 5.94 7.20 -4.38
C LEU A 159 4.80 8.11 -3.93
N MET A 160 3.79 7.51 -3.31
CA MET A 160 2.85 8.27 -2.47
C MET A 160 3.63 9.02 -1.38
N GLY A 161 3.16 10.22 -0.99
CA GLY A 161 3.81 11.01 0.05
C GLY A 161 3.87 10.26 1.39
N GLN A 162 4.85 10.58 2.24
CA GLN A 162 5.18 9.78 3.42
C GLN A 162 4.01 9.65 4.40
N GLU A 163 3.35 10.75 4.77
CA GLU A 163 2.20 10.70 5.67
C GLU A 163 1.04 9.91 5.08
N GLU A 164 0.87 9.96 3.77
CA GLU A 164 -0.18 9.23 3.06
C GLU A 164 0.08 7.73 3.01
N LEU A 165 1.34 7.33 2.77
CA LEU A 165 1.79 5.94 2.89
C LEU A 165 1.55 5.39 4.30
N LEU A 166 1.93 6.16 5.32
CA LEU A 166 1.77 5.76 6.71
C LEU A 166 0.29 5.68 7.10
N ALA A 167 -0.55 6.63 6.68
CA ALA A 167 -1.96 6.65 7.02
C ALA A 167 -2.69 5.45 6.40
N GLY A 168 -2.40 5.17 5.13
CA GLY A 168 -2.88 3.96 4.47
C GLY A 168 -2.41 2.67 5.16
N LYS A 169 -1.21 2.66 5.75
CA LYS A 169 -0.71 1.51 6.54
C LYS A 169 -1.43 1.34 7.88
N VAL A 170 -1.73 2.43 8.57
CA VAL A 170 -2.54 2.39 9.80
C VAL A 170 -3.93 1.84 9.48
N VAL A 171 -4.62 2.40 8.49
CA VAL A 171 -5.96 1.93 8.11
C VAL A 171 -5.93 0.47 7.62
N ALA A 172 -4.91 0.06 6.88
CA ALA A 172 -4.75 -1.34 6.48
C ALA A 172 -4.57 -2.28 7.69
N LEU A 173 -3.73 -1.90 8.68
CA LEU A 173 -3.58 -2.65 9.91
C LEU A 173 -4.91 -2.80 10.65
N LEU A 174 -5.63 -1.69 10.85
CA LEU A 174 -6.90 -1.68 11.58
C LEU A 174 -8.03 -2.40 10.82
N SER A 175 -7.92 -2.49 9.49
CA SER A 175 -8.92 -3.17 8.66
C SER A 175 -8.80 -4.69 8.74
N ARG A 176 -7.57 -5.24 8.74
CA ARG A 176 -7.33 -6.68 8.50
C ARG A 176 -6.33 -7.35 9.45
N TYR A 177 -5.67 -6.60 10.32
CA TYR A 177 -4.74 -7.11 11.34
C TYR A 177 -3.73 -8.13 10.79
N THR A 178 -3.02 -7.81 9.70
CA THR A 178 -2.00 -8.72 9.17
C THR A 178 -0.65 -8.53 9.89
N PRO A 179 0.14 -9.61 10.10
CA PRO A 179 1.47 -9.51 10.71
C PRO A 179 2.42 -8.52 10.01
N ARG A 180 2.34 -8.42 8.67
CA ARG A 180 3.19 -7.51 7.89
C ARG A 180 2.82 -6.03 8.10
N ASP A 181 1.53 -5.72 8.22
CA ASP A 181 1.10 -4.35 8.52
C ASP A 181 1.44 -3.97 9.97
N LEU A 182 1.32 -4.91 10.93
CA LEU A 182 1.77 -4.70 12.32
C LEU A 182 3.26 -4.36 12.34
N TYR A 183 4.09 -5.14 11.65
CA TYR A 183 5.52 -4.89 11.58
C TYR A 183 5.85 -3.53 10.95
N ASP A 184 5.14 -3.12 9.90
CA ASP A 184 5.36 -1.82 9.27
C ASP A 184 5.09 -0.65 10.23
N ILE A 185 4.01 -0.74 11.02
CA ILE A 185 3.68 0.27 12.04
C ILE A 185 4.67 0.21 13.21
N TYR A 186 5.07 -1.00 13.63
CA TYR A 186 6.14 -1.19 14.61
C TYR A 186 7.45 -0.52 14.16
N GLN A 187 7.91 -0.77 12.93
CA GLN A 187 9.12 -0.13 12.39
C GLN A 187 8.99 1.39 12.29
N THR A 188 7.79 1.90 11.99
CA THR A 188 7.50 3.33 11.99
C THR A 188 7.64 3.93 13.40
N SER A 189 7.15 3.22 14.43
CA SER A 189 7.28 3.66 15.82
C SER A 189 8.75 3.74 16.30
N LEU A 190 9.61 2.88 15.76
CA LEU A 190 11.04 2.86 16.08
C LEU A 190 11.82 3.94 15.33
N SER A 191 11.53 4.13 14.04
CA SER A 191 12.22 5.11 13.20
C SER A 191 11.86 6.55 13.53
N LYS A 192 10.72 6.78 14.20
CA LYS A 192 10.21 8.09 14.63
C LYS A 192 10.33 9.14 13.51
N PRO A 193 9.70 8.89 12.35
CA PRO A 193 9.82 9.80 11.23
C PRO A 193 9.25 11.17 11.60
N ARG A 194 9.86 12.22 11.05
CA ARG A 194 9.33 13.57 11.18
C ARG A 194 8.17 13.72 10.20
N PHE A 195 6.98 13.96 10.72
CA PHE A 195 5.79 14.27 9.93
C PHE A 195 4.91 15.27 10.67
N ASN A 196 3.99 15.91 9.96
CA ASN A 196 2.98 16.76 10.57
C ASN A 196 1.86 15.90 11.18
N SER A 197 1.80 15.83 12.51
CA SER A 197 0.82 15.00 13.24
C SER A 197 -0.64 15.35 12.93
N ARG A 198 -0.95 16.63 12.69
CA ARG A 198 -2.31 17.08 12.35
C ARG A 198 -2.70 16.62 10.94
N LEU A 199 -1.79 16.76 9.98
CA LEU A 199 -1.96 16.23 8.63
C LEU A 199 -2.13 14.71 8.64
N PHE A 200 -1.27 14.00 9.37
CA PHE A 200 -1.31 12.55 9.48
C PHE A 200 -2.66 12.04 10.03
N ARG A 201 -3.19 12.69 11.06
CA ARG A 201 -4.53 12.39 11.60
C ARG A 201 -5.62 12.58 10.55
N SER A 202 -5.64 13.73 9.87
CA SER A 202 -6.61 14.01 8.81
C SER A 202 -6.51 12.99 7.66
N LEU A 203 -5.32 12.50 7.33
CA LEU A 203 -5.15 11.42 6.36
C LEU A 203 -5.66 10.07 6.89
N ILE A 204 -5.46 9.72 8.16
CA ILE A 204 -6.06 8.52 8.76
C ILE A 204 -7.58 8.58 8.66
N PHE A 205 -8.18 9.74 8.94
CA PHE A 205 -9.62 9.95 8.81
C PHE A 205 -10.07 9.73 7.37
N TYR A 206 -9.43 10.41 6.41
CA TYR A 206 -9.75 10.26 4.99
C TYR A 206 -9.66 8.80 4.51
N TYR A 207 -8.56 8.10 4.81
CA TYR A 207 -8.40 6.69 4.43
C TYR A 207 -9.38 5.77 5.18
N GLY A 208 -9.75 6.12 6.41
CA GLY A 208 -10.76 5.42 7.19
C GLY A 208 -12.16 5.53 6.58
N LEU A 209 -12.59 6.72 6.17
CA LEU A 209 -13.89 6.97 5.53
C LEU A 209 -14.06 6.16 4.24
N ILE A 210 -13.01 6.09 3.42
CA ILE A 210 -13.01 5.36 2.14
C ILE A 210 -12.66 3.88 2.29
N SER A 211 -12.50 3.38 3.52
CA SER A 211 -12.22 1.98 3.77
C SER A 211 -13.48 1.12 3.59
N HIS A 212 -13.29 -0.20 3.50
CA HIS A 212 -14.43 -1.13 3.42
C HIS A 212 -15.15 -1.30 4.75
N LYS A 213 -14.48 -1.02 5.89
CA LYS A 213 -15.08 -1.07 7.22
C LYS A 213 -15.53 0.34 7.65
N PRO A 214 -16.58 0.45 8.48
CA PRO A 214 -16.89 1.70 9.13
C PRO A 214 -15.68 2.24 9.91
N ILE A 215 -15.42 3.54 9.84
CA ILE A 215 -14.26 4.14 10.50
C ILE A 215 -14.35 4.02 12.02
N ALA A 216 -15.57 4.08 12.56
CA ALA A 216 -15.83 3.84 13.98
C ALA A 216 -15.33 2.45 14.42
N GLU A 217 -15.55 1.42 13.60
CA GLU A 217 -15.04 0.07 13.87
C GLU A 217 -13.51 0.01 13.81
N LEU A 218 -12.87 0.75 12.90
CA LEU A 218 -11.41 0.76 12.78
C LEU A 218 -10.73 1.30 14.03
N PHE A 219 -11.35 2.26 14.72
CA PHE A 219 -10.77 2.90 15.91
C PHE A 219 -10.88 2.01 17.16
N HIS A 220 -11.57 0.88 17.08
CA HIS A 220 -11.57 -0.17 18.09
C HIS A 220 -10.43 -1.17 17.84
N LEU A 221 -9.35 -1.01 18.61
CA LEU A 221 -8.15 -1.86 18.51
C LEU A 221 -8.42 -3.30 18.97
N THR A 222 -8.04 -4.26 18.13
CA THR A 222 -8.28 -5.71 18.35
C THR A 222 -7.06 -6.53 17.92
N PHE A 223 -5.89 -6.23 18.50
CA PHE A 223 -4.61 -6.88 18.17
C PHE A 223 -4.55 -8.38 18.51
N GLU A 224 -5.50 -8.88 19.30
CA GLU A 224 -5.71 -10.30 19.60
C GLU A 224 -5.92 -11.12 18.32
N GLN A 225 -6.41 -10.50 17.24
CA GLN A 225 -6.57 -11.13 15.93
C GLN A 225 -5.24 -11.59 15.30
N ILE A 226 -4.12 -10.99 15.69
CA ILE A 226 -2.80 -11.35 15.17
C ILE A 226 -2.25 -12.46 16.04
N SER A 227 -2.13 -13.69 15.54
CA SER A 227 -1.54 -14.78 16.32
C SER A 227 -0.02 -14.89 16.15
N GLU A 228 0.67 -15.49 17.14
CA GLU A 228 2.08 -15.90 17.01
C GLU A 228 2.31 -16.86 15.83
N TYR A 229 1.31 -17.69 15.52
CA TYR A 229 1.35 -18.58 14.36
C TYR A 229 1.39 -17.76 13.06
N ASP A 230 0.54 -16.75 12.92
CA ASP A 230 0.51 -15.90 11.74
C ASP A 230 1.80 -15.09 11.57
N ILE A 231 2.37 -14.59 12.66
CA ILE A 231 3.68 -13.93 12.65
C ILE A 231 4.77 -14.86 12.11
N ARG A 232 4.87 -16.08 12.65
CA ARG A 232 5.84 -17.08 12.17
C ARG A 232 5.62 -17.46 10.71
N ARG A 233 4.37 -17.55 10.27
CA ARG A 233 4.02 -17.98 8.90
C ARG A 233 4.15 -16.87 7.86
N HIS A 234 3.77 -15.64 8.19
CA HIS A 234 3.57 -14.57 7.22
C HIS A 234 4.52 -13.39 7.36
N LEU A 235 5.21 -13.24 8.51
CA LEU A 235 6.19 -12.19 8.73
C LEU A 235 7.63 -12.72 8.76
N HIS A 236 7.93 -13.76 9.55
CA HIS A 236 9.31 -14.26 9.70
C HIS A 236 10.02 -14.59 8.37
N PRO A 237 9.36 -15.18 7.35
CA PRO A 237 10.03 -15.44 6.07
C PRO A 237 10.51 -14.17 5.34
N MET A 238 9.93 -13.01 5.67
CA MET A 238 10.28 -11.71 5.10
C MET A 238 11.39 -10.99 5.88
N LEU A 239 11.75 -11.48 7.07
CA LEU A 239 12.70 -10.83 7.97
C LEU A 239 14.10 -11.42 7.82
N VAL A 240 15.09 -10.69 8.34
CA VAL A 240 16.45 -11.19 8.50
C VAL A 240 16.43 -12.34 9.50
N ARG A 241 17.08 -13.46 9.16
CA ARG A 241 17.15 -14.65 10.01
C ARG A 241 17.66 -14.30 11.40
N GLY A 242 16.93 -14.72 12.42
CA GLY A 242 17.26 -14.48 13.82
C GLY A 242 16.86 -13.09 14.34
N GLN A 243 16.37 -12.20 13.49
CA GLN A 243 15.84 -10.88 13.89
C GLN A 243 14.32 -10.90 13.88
N PHE A 244 13.75 -11.62 14.84
CA PHE A 244 12.29 -11.77 14.98
C PHE A 244 11.83 -11.05 16.25
N PRO A 245 11.26 -9.83 16.15
CA PRO A 245 10.72 -9.16 17.32
C PRO A 245 9.53 -9.93 17.88
N GLU A 246 9.39 -9.95 19.20
CA GLU A 246 8.26 -10.57 19.88
C GLU A 246 6.95 -9.87 19.53
N ARG A 247 5.87 -10.65 19.38
CA ARG A 247 4.54 -10.13 19.05
C ARG A 247 4.11 -9.03 20.00
N ASP A 248 4.17 -9.29 21.30
CA ASP A 248 3.60 -8.39 22.30
C ASP A 248 4.38 -7.06 22.36
N MET A 249 5.68 -7.10 22.09
CA MET A 249 6.49 -5.90 21.90
C MET A 249 6.05 -5.11 20.67
N MET A 250 5.87 -5.79 19.53
CA MET A 250 5.38 -5.13 18.30
C MET A 250 4.01 -4.50 18.52
N VAL A 251 3.07 -5.23 19.12
CA VAL A 251 1.71 -4.75 19.43
C VAL A 251 1.79 -3.52 20.34
N LYS A 252 2.52 -3.61 21.45
CA LYS A 252 2.67 -2.50 22.40
C LYS A 252 3.17 -1.23 21.70
N LYS A 253 4.24 -1.35 20.93
CA LYS A 253 4.88 -0.21 20.25
C LYS A 253 4.01 0.36 19.12
N ALA A 254 3.35 -0.51 18.36
CA ALA A 254 2.42 -0.09 17.32
C ALA A 254 1.21 0.64 17.92
N GLN A 255 0.64 0.09 18.99
CA GLN A 255 -0.48 0.70 19.73
C GLN A 255 -0.09 2.07 20.32
N GLU A 256 1.03 2.15 21.05
CA GLU A 256 1.56 3.42 21.59
C GLU A 256 1.70 4.50 20.49
N PHE A 257 2.10 4.10 19.28
CA PHE A 257 2.27 5.01 18.15
C PHE A 257 0.94 5.47 17.53
N ILE A 258 -0.03 4.57 17.31
CA ILE A 258 -1.26 4.91 16.59
C ILE A 258 -2.35 5.51 17.48
N THR A 259 -2.45 5.11 18.75
CA THR A 259 -3.54 5.52 19.66
C THR A 259 -3.77 7.04 19.72
N PRO A 260 -2.74 7.92 19.72
CA PRO A 260 -2.94 9.37 19.72
C PRO A 260 -3.73 9.91 18.52
N PHE A 261 -3.84 9.15 17.43
CA PHE A 261 -4.50 9.57 16.19
C PHE A 261 -5.91 8.99 16.01
N LEU A 262 -6.35 8.09 16.88
CA LEU A 262 -7.61 7.32 16.75
C LEU A 262 -8.75 7.80 17.66
N SER A 263 -8.56 8.91 18.40
CA SER A 263 -9.64 9.53 19.16
C SER A 263 -10.55 10.35 18.24
N CYS A 264 -11.80 10.60 18.64
CA CYS A 264 -12.67 11.60 18.01
C CYS A 264 -13.20 12.54 19.09
N SER A 265 -13.29 13.84 18.78
CA SER A 265 -14.17 14.78 19.48
C SER A 265 -15.64 14.44 19.20
N GLU A 266 -16.55 15.03 19.98
CA GLU A 266 -17.99 14.85 19.78
C GLU A 266 -18.42 15.33 18.38
N ASP A 267 -17.90 16.47 17.92
CA ASP A 267 -18.17 17.02 16.59
C ASP A 267 -17.64 16.10 15.48
N GLU A 268 -16.40 15.60 15.61
CA GLU A 268 -15.83 14.64 14.64
C GLU A 268 -16.63 13.33 14.60
N ALA A 269 -17.08 12.83 15.76
CA ALA A 269 -17.90 11.61 15.82
C ALA A 269 -19.27 11.82 15.16
N SER A 270 -19.90 12.98 15.39
CA SER A 270 -21.17 13.35 14.75
C SER A 270 -21.03 13.52 13.23
N ALA A 271 -19.93 14.11 12.78
CA ALA A 271 -19.58 14.24 11.35
C ALA A 271 -19.37 12.87 10.69
N ILE A 272 -18.66 11.96 11.35
CA ILE A 272 -18.47 10.57 10.90
C ILE A 272 -19.81 9.84 10.80
N ASP A 273 -20.66 9.92 11.83
CA ASP A 273 -21.97 9.27 11.84
C ASP A 273 -22.88 9.81 10.72
N SER A 274 -22.88 11.13 10.51
CA SER A 274 -23.61 11.78 9.43
C SER A 274 -23.14 11.31 8.05
N PHE A 275 -21.83 11.15 7.87
CA PHE A 275 -21.26 10.60 6.64
C PHE A 275 -21.67 9.14 6.43
N GLU A 276 -21.51 8.27 7.43
CA GLU A 276 -21.79 6.84 7.30
C GLU A 276 -23.29 6.53 7.15
N SER A 277 -24.16 7.36 7.74
CA SER A 277 -25.61 7.18 7.71
C SER A 277 -26.30 7.84 6.51
N ARG A 278 -25.78 8.96 6.00
CA ARG A 278 -26.45 9.77 4.96
C ARG A 278 -25.57 10.15 3.78
N GLY A 279 -24.27 9.87 3.84
CA GLY A 279 -23.29 10.33 2.84
C GLY A 279 -22.96 11.82 2.96
N ASP A 280 -23.39 12.47 4.03
CA ASP A 280 -23.18 13.90 4.29
C ASP A 280 -21.81 14.14 4.93
N LEU A 281 -20.91 14.80 4.21
CA LEU A 281 -19.53 14.98 4.62
C LEU A 281 -19.30 16.38 5.19
N ASP A 282 -19.11 16.46 6.51
CA ASP A 282 -18.57 17.66 7.14
C ASP A 282 -17.05 17.72 6.99
N GLY A 283 -16.61 18.28 5.86
CA GLY A 283 -15.21 18.41 5.54
C GLY A 283 -14.47 19.39 6.45
N GLU A 284 -15.12 20.43 6.98
CA GLU A 284 -14.47 21.45 7.82
C GLU A 284 -14.08 20.88 9.18
N THR A 285 -14.98 20.11 9.78
CA THR A 285 -14.73 19.42 11.05
C THR A 285 -13.66 18.33 10.90
N LEU A 286 -13.77 17.48 9.88
CA LEU A 286 -12.85 16.33 9.71
C LEU A 286 -11.49 16.72 9.12
N PHE A 287 -11.45 17.75 8.28
CA PHE A 287 -10.25 18.20 7.54
C PHE A 287 -10.07 19.72 7.67
N PRO A 288 -9.60 20.20 8.83
CA PRO A 288 -9.54 21.64 9.09
C PRO A 288 -8.44 22.37 8.29
N GLN A 289 -7.59 21.66 7.54
CA GLN A 289 -6.57 22.26 6.68
C GLN A 289 -7.15 22.50 5.28
N ASP A 290 -7.26 23.76 4.85
CA ASP A 290 -7.98 24.16 3.63
C ASP A 290 -7.48 23.47 2.35
N GLU A 291 -6.16 23.48 2.12
CA GLU A 291 -5.57 22.84 0.93
C GLU A 291 -5.78 21.33 0.92
N LEU A 292 -5.68 20.69 2.09
CA LEU A 292 -5.91 19.26 2.24
C LEU A 292 -7.37 18.91 1.97
N ARG A 293 -8.28 19.66 2.59
CA ARG A 293 -9.74 19.49 2.47
C ARG A 293 -10.16 19.61 1.01
N LYS A 294 -9.70 20.65 0.31
CA LYS A 294 -9.99 20.82 -1.12
C LYS A 294 -9.59 19.60 -1.94
N ARG A 295 -8.37 19.08 -1.72
CA ARG A 295 -7.89 17.86 -2.39
C ARG A 295 -8.69 16.61 -2.04
N ILE A 296 -9.07 16.44 -0.78
CA ILE A 296 -9.89 15.31 -0.32
C ILE A 296 -11.27 15.35 -0.97
N LEU A 297 -11.90 16.53 -1.05
CA LEU A 297 -13.22 16.70 -1.67
C LEU A 297 -13.21 16.44 -3.18
N GLU A 298 -12.07 16.64 -3.85
CA GLU A 298 -11.86 16.26 -5.26
C GLU A 298 -11.60 14.75 -5.45
N SER A 299 -11.50 13.97 -4.37
CA SER A 299 -11.13 12.55 -4.44
C SER A 299 -12.21 11.69 -5.08
N PRO A 300 -11.88 10.94 -6.16
CA PRO A 300 -12.79 9.96 -6.71
C PRO A 300 -13.12 8.80 -5.77
N ALA A 301 -12.20 8.48 -4.84
CA ALA A 301 -12.43 7.42 -3.86
C ALA A 301 -13.49 7.82 -2.83
N LEU A 302 -13.47 9.08 -2.41
CA LEU A 302 -14.47 9.63 -1.50
C LEU A 302 -15.84 9.74 -2.19
N ALA A 303 -15.87 10.31 -3.41
CA ALA A 303 -17.10 10.39 -4.19
C ALA A 303 -17.74 9.00 -4.41
N TRP A 304 -16.94 8.00 -4.76
CA TRP A 304 -17.42 6.62 -4.89
C TRP A 304 -17.96 6.05 -3.58
N ARG A 305 -17.30 6.35 -2.44
CA ARG A 305 -17.79 5.93 -1.12
C ARG A 305 -19.15 6.57 -0.80
N CYS A 306 -19.34 7.86 -1.07
CA CYS A 306 -20.63 8.52 -0.93
C CYS A 306 -21.70 7.84 -1.79
N GLU A 307 -21.40 7.51 -3.05
CA GLU A 307 -22.33 6.78 -3.93
C GLU A 307 -22.72 5.41 -3.35
N GLN A 308 -21.78 4.68 -2.74
CA GLN A 308 -22.09 3.38 -2.11
C GLN A 308 -23.03 3.53 -0.90
N ILE A 309 -22.82 4.57 -0.08
CA ILE A 309 -23.65 4.84 1.09
C ILE A 309 -25.07 5.20 0.64
N MET A 310 -25.23 6.11 -0.33
CA MET A 310 -26.53 6.50 -0.87
C MET A 310 -27.30 5.32 -1.45
N ARG A 311 -26.66 4.46 -2.25
CA ARG A 311 -27.30 3.25 -2.79
C ARG A 311 -27.75 2.28 -1.71
N LYS A 312 -26.97 2.13 -0.64
CA LYS A 312 -27.33 1.25 0.49
C LYS A 312 -28.58 1.78 1.22
N ILE A 313 -28.71 3.10 1.34
CA ILE A 313 -29.88 3.75 1.93
C ILE A 313 -31.11 3.54 1.04
N GLU A 314 -31.00 3.78 -0.27
CA GLU A 314 -32.08 3.58 -1.23
C GLU A 314 -32.60 2.14 -1.23
N MET A 315 -31.73 1.14 -1.02
CA MET A 315 -32.12 -0.27 -0.94
C MET A 315 -32.73 -0.68 0.42
N ALA A 316 -32.59 0.14 1.45
CA ALA A 316 -33.10 -0.12 2.79
C ALA A 316 -34.47 0.51 3.06
N VAL A 317 -34.94 1.37 2.15
CA VAL A 317 -36.26 2.02 2.14
C VAL A 317 -37.21 1.22 1.26
#